data_AF-A0A3S1N9P6-F1
#
_entry.id   AF-A0A3S1N9P6-F1
#
_cell.length_a   1.000
_cell.length_b   1.000
_cell.length_c   1.000
_cell.angle_alpha   90.00
_cell.angle_beta   90.00
_cell.angle_gamma   90.00
#
_symmetry.space_group_name_H-M   'P 1'
#
loop_
_entity.id
_entity.type
_entity.pdbx_description
1 polymer ?
#
loop_
_entity_poly.entity_id
_entity_poly.type
_entity_poly.pdbx_seq_one_letter_code
_entity_poly.pdbx_strand_id
1 'polypeptide(L)'
;MFRFLAPKSIKPPFARYSHGVEVPPGKRLVLCSGQVAMTADDQIPDDAGAQAELCFANVAAILGEAGLGLADIVRINTYVT
;
A
#
# COMPACT_ATOMS: atom_id res chain seq x y z
N MET A 1 -20.68 3.61 -2.16
CA MET A 1 -20.11 2.32 -2.62
C MET A 1 -18.61 2.32 -2.36
N PHE A 2 -17.99 1.17 -2.08
CA PHE A 2 -16.53 1.08 -1.92
C PHE A 2 -15.81 1.36 -3.24
N ARG A 3 -14.65 2.00 -3.17
CA ARG A 3 -13.73 2.16 -4.30
C ARG A 3 -12.45 1.36 -4.04
N PHE A 4 -12.13 0.44 -4.94
CA PHE A 4 -10.92 -0.38 -4.86
C PHE A 4 -9.75 0.35 -5.52
N LEU A 5 -8.63 0.44 -4.82
CA LEU A 5 -7.43 1.16 -5.25
C LEU A 5 -6.46 0.16 -5.90
N ALA A 6 -6.02 0.46 -7.12
CA ALA A 6 -5.20 -0.43 -7.94
C ALA A 6 -4.09 0.36 -8.68
N PRO A 7 -3.06 0.80 -7.94
CA PRO A 7 -1.93 1.52 -8.54
C PRO A 7 -1.19 0.63 -9.55
N LYS A 8 -0.92 1.18 -10.74
CA LYS A 8 -0.21 0.46 -11.82
C LYS A 8 1.30 0.40 -11.64
N SER A 9 1.85 1.21 -10.73
CA SER A 9 3.29 1.35 -10.50
C SER A 9 3.89 0.28 -9.59
N ILE A 10 3.05 -0.57 -8.98
CA ILE A 10 3.48 -1.63 -8.07
C ILE A 10 2.97 -2.98 -8.55
N LYS A 11 3.55 -4.06 -8.02
CA LYS A 11 3.13 -5.41 -8.37
C LYS A 11 1.66 -5.66 -8.02
N PRO A 12 0.85 -6.27 -8.91
CA PRO A 12 -0.53 -6.65 -8.59
C PRO A 12 -0.64 -7.59 -7.37
N PRO A 13 -1.83 -7.67 -6.74
CA PRO A 13 -2.07 -8.58 -5.61
C PRO A 13 -1.76 -10.04 -5.96
N PHE A 14 -1.07 -10.76 -5.07
CA PHE A 14 -0.73 -12.18 -5.24
C PHE A 14 -1.94 -13.11 -5.25
N ALA A 15 -3.05 -12.66 -4.67
CA ALA A 15 -4.23 -13.46 -4.41
C ALA A 15 -5.50 -12.58 -4.49
N ARG A 16 -6.62 -13.11 -3.99
CA ARG A 16 -7.93 -12.46 -4.06
C ARG A 16 -8.10 -11.37 -2.99
N TYR A 17 -7.35 -10.28 -3.12
CA TYR A 17 -7.47 -9.07 -2.30
C TYR A 17 -7.24 -7.81 -3.15
N SER A 18 -7.50 -6.62 -2.58
CA SER A 18 -7.21 -5.32 -3.20
C SER A 18 -6.09 -4.61 -2.44
N HIS A 19 -5.26 -3.82 -3.14
CA HIS A 19 -4.19 -3.06 -2.49
C HIS A 19 -4.71 -2.09 -1.43
N GLY A 20 -5.82 -1.42 -1.74
CA GLY A 20 -6.54 -0.63 -0.75
C GLY A 20 -8.01 -0.47 -1.11
N VAL A 21 -8.80 -0.03 -0.13
CA VAL A 21 -10.22 0.28 -0.30
C VAL A 21 -10.51 1.62 0.35
N GLU A 22 -11.15 2.50 -0.41
CA GLU A 22 -11.73 3.75 0.08
C GLU A 22 -13.19 3.53 0.48
N VAL A 23 -13.52 3.92 1.72
CA VAL A 23 -14.84 3.77 2.33
C VAL A 23 -15.66 5.08 2.18
N PRO A 24 -16.89 5.02 1.62
CA PRO A 24 -17.78 6.17 1.34
C PRO A 24 -18.46 6.76 2.63
N PRO A 25 -19.23 7.88 2.56
CA PRO A 25 -19.09 9.01 3.49
C PRO A 25 -19.73 8.88 4.89
N GLY A 26 -19.18 9.71 5.79
CA GLY A 26 -19.41 9.80 7.24
C GLY A 26 -18.10 10.15 7.95
N LYS A 27 -17.02 9.43 7.59
CA LYS A 27 -15.60 9.78 7.76
C LYS A 27 -14.81 9.06 6.66
N ARG A 28 -14.08 9.79 5.81
CA ARG A 28 -13.28 9.21 4.72
C ARG A 28 -12.15 8.37 5.32
N LEU A 29 -12.15 7.07 5.05
CA LEU A 29 -11.09 6.14 5.47
C LEU A 29 -10.58 5.38 4.25
N VAL A 30 -9.26 5.26 4.16
CA VAL A 30 -8.58 4.38 3.21
C VAL A 30 -7.87 3.31 4.01
N LEU A 31 -8.18 2.05 3.74
CA LEU A 31 -7.52 0.90 4.34
C LEU A 31 -6.62 0.26 3.30
N CYS A 32 -5.32 0.17 3.61
CA CYS A 32 -4.35 -0.53 2.77
C CYS A 32 -4.18 -1.96 3.26
N SER A 33 -4.09 -2.91 2.33
CA SER A 33 -3.55 -4.24 2.61
C SER A 33 -2.06 -4.14 2.93
N GLY A 34 -1.53 -5.13 3.66
CA GLY A 34 -0.11 -5.19 3.99
C GLY A 34 0.77 -5.11 2.74
N GLN A 35 1.77 -4.23 2.77
CA GLN A 35 2.75 -4.11 1.70
C GLN A 35 4.03 -4.84 2.07
N VAL A 36 4.61 -5.51 1.07
CA VAL A 36 5.88 -6.23 1.16
C VAL A 36 6.87 -5.61 0.19
N ALA A 37 8.16 -5.87 0.41
CA ALA A 37 9.27 -5.32 -0.35
C ALA A 37 9.49 -6.05 -1.69
N MET A 38 8.44 -6.14 -2.51
CA MET A 38 8.50 -6.73 -3.85
C MET A 38 8.42 -5.64 -4.91
N THR A 39 9.35 -5.65 -5.86
CA THR A 39 9.27 -4.80 -7.06
C THR A 39 8.24 -5.34 -8.06
N ALA A 40 7.92 -4.55 -9.10
CA ALA A 40 7.06 -5.00 -10.19
C ALA A 40 7.63 -6.24 -10.94
N ASP A 41 8.96 -6.40 -10.93
CA ASP A 41 9.71 -7.47 -11.59
C ASP A 41 10.07 -8.63 -10.62
N ASP A 42 9.33 -8.79 -9.53
CA ASP A 42 9.51 -9.89 -8.57
C ASP A 42 10.88 -9.95 -7.87
N GLN A 43 11.52 -8.80 -7.68
CA GLN A 43 12.77 -8.70 -6.93
C GLN A 43 12.52 -8.20 -5.50
N ILE A 44 13.34 -8.69 -4.56
CA ILE A 44 13.32 -8.31 -3.15
C ILE A 44 14.72 -7.84 -2.76
N PRO A 45 14.90 -6.62 -2.21
CA PRO A 45 16.20 -6.17 -1.72
C PRO A 45 16.70 -7.02 -0.54
N ASP A 46 18.01 -7.25 -0.44
CA ASP A 46 18.60 -7.99 0.69
C ASP A 46 18.64 -7.17 1.99
N ASP A 47 18.81 -5.84 1.87
CA ASP A 47 18.89 -4.94 3.01
C ASP A 47 17.51 -4.64 3.61
N ALA A 48 17.37 -4.79 4.93
CA ALA A 48 16.12 -4.56 5.63
C ALA A 48 15.63 -3.10 5.57
N GLY A 49 16.56 -2.14 5.51
CA GLY A 49 16.24 -0.72 5.32
C GLY A 49 15.62 -0.47 3.95
N ALA A 50 16.27 -0.96 2.90
CA ALA A 50 15.76 -0.91 1.53
C ALA A 50 14.41 -1.62 1.37
N GLN A 51 14.20 -2.73 2.07
CA GLN A 51 12.90 -3.40 2.12
C GLN A 51 11.83 -2.51 2.76
N ALA A 52 12.14 -1.88 3.89
CA ALA A 52 11.21 -0.96 4.55
C ALA A 52 10.86 0.23 3.65
N GLU A 53 11.85 0.85 3.01
CA GLU A 53 11.65 1.94 2.05
C GLU A 53 10.71 1.54 0.91
N LEU A 54 10.89 0.34 0.35
CA LEU A 54 10.02 -0.18 -0.71
C LEU A 54 8.60 -0.45 -0.21
N CYS A 55 8.43 -0.99 1.00
CA CYS A 55 7.10 -1.12 1.62
C CYS A 55 6.39 0.23 1.73
N PHE A 56 7.08 1.29 2.17
CA PHE A 56 6.51 2.63 2.28
C PHE A 56 6.23 3.27 0.91
N ALA A 57 7.09 3.04 -0.09
CA ALA A 57 6.84 3.47 -1.47
C ALA A 57 5.58 2.81 -2.04
N ASN A 58 5.38 1.52 -1.77
CA ASN A 58 4.18 0.78 -2.17
C ASN A 58 2.92 1.34 -1.48
N VAL A 59 2.99 1.64 -0.18
CA VAL A 59 1.88 2.30 0.55
C VAL A 59 1.57 3.68 -0.05
N ALA A 60 2.59 4.48 -0.36
CA ALA A 60 2.41 5.80 -0.97
C ALA A 60 1.70 5.71 -2.34
N ALA A 61 2.06 4.73 -3.18
CA ALA A 61 1.38 4.51 -4.46
C ALA A 61 -0.12 4.20 -4.29
N ILE A 62 -0.48 3.40 -3.28
CA ILE A 62 -1.87 3.04 -2.99
C ILE A 62 -2.67 4.26 -2.51
N LEU A 63 -2.09 5.05 -1.59
CA LEU A 63 -2.70 6.29 -1.12
C LEU A 63 -2.88 7.31 -2.25
N GLY A 64 -1.95 7.35 -3.21
CA GLY A 64 -2.02 8.20 -4.39
C GLY A 64 -3.26 7.98 -5.26
N GLU A 65 -3.75 6.74 -5.40
CA GLU A 65 -5.02 6.44 -6.09
C GLU A 65 -6.24 7.11 -5.39
N ALA A 66 -6.10 7.42 -4.11
CA ALA A 66 -7.05 8.19 -3.32
C ALA A 66 -6.72 9.68 -3.23
N GLY A 67 -5.67 10.17 -3.89
CA GLY A 67 -5.22 11.57 -3.72
C GLY A 67 -4.79 11.88 -2.29
N LEU A 68 -4.28 10.88 -1.58
CA LEU A 68 -3.70 11.00 -0.23
C LEU A 68 -2.18 10.79 -0.32
N GLY A 69 -1.46 11.21 0.71
CA GLY A 69 -0.03 10.97 0.91
C GLY A 69 0.29 10.35 2.26
N LEU A 70 1.58 10.11 2.51
CA LEU A 70 2.06 9.54 3.78
C LEU A 70 1.68 10.41 5.00
N ALA A 71 1.55 11.72 4.82
CA ALA A 71 1.14 12.65 5.87
C ALA A 71 -0.32 12.45 6.33
N ASP A 72 -1.16 11.77 5.54
CA ASP A 72 -2.55 11.46 5.89
C ASP A 72 -2.69 10.16 6.71
N ILE A 73 -1.58 9.46 6.96
CA ILE A 73 -1.58 8.20 7.72
C ILE A 73 -1.78 8.49 9.21
N VAL A 74 -2.85 7.93 9.76
CA VAL A 74 -3.16 8.03 11.21
C VAL A 74 -2.75 6.80 12.01
N ARG A 75 -2.47 5.67 11.34
CA ARG A 75 -2.07 4.41 11.99
C ARG A 75 -1.25 3.55 11.03
N ILE A 76 -0.19 2.94 11.56
CA ILE A 76 0.64 1.95 10.89
C ILE A 76 0.70 0.69 11.76
N ASN A 77 0.59 -0.48 11.13
CA ASN A 77 0.96 -1.76 11.73
C ASN A 77 2.17 -2.31 10.98
N THR A 78 3.31 -2.46 11.65
CA THR A 78 4.53 -3.03 11.08
C THR A 78 4.77 -4.43 11.63
N TYR A 79 5.02 -5.38 10.74
CA TYR A 79 5.42 -6.75 11.07
C TYR A 79 6.84 -6.96 10.54
N VAL A 80 7.77 -7.34 11.40
CA VAL A 80 9.19 -7.55 11.10
C VAL A 80 9.63 -8.93 11.61
N THR A 81 10.69 -9.48 11.03
CA THR A 81 11.30 -10.77 11.39
C THR A 81 12.75 -10.59 11.78
#